data_AF-G0V332-F1
#
_entry.id   AF-G0V332-F1
#
_cell.length_a   1.000
_cell.length_b   1.000
_cell.length_c   1.000
_cell.angle_alpha   90.00
_cell.angle_beta   90.00
_cell.angle_gamma   90.00
#
_symmetry.space_group_name_H-M   'P 1'
#
loop_
_entity.id
_entity.type
_entity.pdbx_description
1 polymer ?
#
loop_
_entity_poly.entity_id
_entity_poly.type
_entity_poly.pdbx_seq_one_letter_code
_entity_poly.pdbx_strand_id
1 'polypeptide(L)'
;MKLLFWQTKDFFPSGRLTPKGIFTQKRCSSTRALYCRNANPAWDGKVSMYRLPLRRALWLIDEKGAHNTAPTDPLTRLEENIDAACAEQETAHPLQGAASRYAAYHCHHMLTSFRAERRGWTEKSSGSGGSLPMVDIVRVVEYMFFASVLLHLTALYEVANKYCESLIDVTLSSTIFLSKNVKVLLHKSSAADAEELQDVTHREGELGGDAWHSLHWAVVHYSKGVCHWGLLDHTDSLFDMQRTLSPFRILLLTLTKLLKNFYSSVHLPHREKQFLLYITSAEGSTHWLSGRVGEGVTKADGSTDRSNTDQMDTEKYDPHCFAQQRRLQLLPLLWTAVLGCRAASLGGGSRFALARHALLHVLPLFSKEAKANIEVILIAQALYISPVASLKANSIHLGTFLARAERYEVFHHSLGHWTAPYTELLRRWMCTRKKCEPLLEVRGVHKAYAAFRDIPLCALHLCGEKCDSVSDGKAFVHELLLLMLLQWSSLLNAMVTFHGESEEILASTRHVAQLVGYAKKFLHRGENGTELLIYAAEMVLYSFSLRVKILCSMKGIHLGEKDRANIAQFEEIILKALPCDADGILSDPAAHPHSYLLK
;
A
#
# COMPACT_ATOMS: atom_id res chain seq x y z
N MET A 1 19.67 -44.55 14.64
CA MET A 1 18.85 -44.42 15.86
C MET A 1 19.68 -43.79 16.96
N LYS A 2 19.62 -42.46 17.12
CA LYS A 2 19.82 -41.65 18.34
C LYS A 2 19.73 -40.19 17.91
N LEU A 3 18.70 -39.54 18.43
CA LEU A 3 18.41 -38.11 18.30
C LEU A 3 19.57 -37.29 18.89
N LEU A 4 20.09 -36.33 18.12
CA LEU A 4 20.76 -35.17 18.69
C LEU A 4 19.81 -33.98 18.53
N PHE A 5 19.02 -33.78 19.59
CA PHE A 5 18.35 -32.53 19.89
C PHE A 5 19.43 -31.46 20.09
N TRP A 6 19.41 -30.40 19.28
CA TRP A 6 19.97 -29.12 19.69
C TRP A 6 18.81 -28.22 20.10
N GLN A 7 18.55 -28.20 21.41
CA GLN A 7 17.72 -27.19 22.06
C GLN A 7 18.44 -25.85 21.94
N THR A 8 17.87 -24.90 21.21
CA THR A 8 18.21 -23.48 21.37
C THR A 8 17.51 -22.95 22.62
N LYS A 9 18.01 -23.32 23.79
CA LYS A 9 18.02 -22.46 24.98
C LYS A 9 19.46 -21.95 25.09
N ASP A 10 19.63 -20.73 25.60
CA ASP A 10 20.91 -20.06 25.78
C ASP A 10 21.41 -19.24 24.57
N PHE A 11 20.65 -18.19 24.23
CA PHE A 11 21.21 -16.92 23.73
C PHE A 11 20.26 -15.79 24.15
N PHE A 12 20.18 -15.54 25.46
CA PHE A 12 19.65 -14.31 26.03
C PHE A 12 20.57 -13.90 27.18
N PRO A 13 21.31 -12.77 27.08
CA PRO A 13 21.65 -12.04 28.28
C PRO A 13 20.33 -11.49 28.83
N SER A 14 20.03 -11.83 30.07
CA SER A 14 18.94 -11.28 30.87
C SER A 14 19.15 -9.78 31.10
N GLY A 15 18.82 -8.96 30.09
CA GLY A 15 18.70 -7.51 30.19
C GLY A 15 17.24 -7.12 30.30
N ARG A 16 16.90 -6.28 31.29
CA ARG A 16 15.55 -5.74 31.46
C ARG A 16 15.10 -5.04 30.17
N LEU A 17 13.99 -5.48 29.61
CA LEU A 17 13.34 -4.82 28.47
C LEU A 17 12.99 -3.38 28.84
N THR A 18 13.48 -2.43 28.05
CA THR A 18 13.08 -1.03 28.16
C THR A 18 11.63 -0.85 27.65
N PRO A 19 10.90 0.19 28.09
CA PRO A 19 9.49 0.41 27.72
C PRO A 19 9.22 0.48 26.21
N LYS A 20 10.24 0.77 25.39
CA LYS A 20 10.17 0.79 23.91
C LYS A 20 9.97 -0.60 23.28
N GLY A 21 10.40 -1.68 23.95
CA GLY A 21 10.22 -3.07 23.47
C GLY A 21 8.81 -3.64 23.70
N ILE A 22 7.98 -2.99 24.52
CA ILE A 22 6.62 -3.46 24.85
C ILE A 22 5.61 -2.98 23.79
N PHE A 23 5.92 -1.90 23.06
CA PHE A 23 5.01 -1.28 22.10
C PHE A 23 5.02 -1.95 20.71
N THR A 24 6.18 -2.37 20.19
CA THR A 24 6.30 -3.17 18.95
C THR A 24 5.72 -4.58 19.10
N GLN A 25 5.72 -5.12 20.33
CA GLN A 25 5.15 -6.43 20.64
C GLN A 25 3.61 -6.47 20.55
N LYS A 26 2.93 -5.32 20.74
CA LYS A 26 1.45 -5.21 20.67
C LYS A 26 0.89 -5.11 19.24
N ARG A 27 1.68 -4.65 18.25
CA ARG A 27 1.30 -4.71 16.83
C ARG A 27 1.57 -6.09 16.22
N CYS A 28 2.58 -6.80 16.71
CA CYS A 28 2.79 -8.20 16.38
C CYS A 28 1.80 -9.14 17.07
N SER A 29 1.11 -8.73 18.15
CA SER A 29 0.19 -9.64 18.88
C SER A 29 -1.09 -10.02 18.13
N SER A 30 -1.55 -9.21 17.16
CA SER A 30 -2.64 -9.60 16.26
C SER A 30 -2.21 -10.66 15.24
N THR A 31 -0.93 -10.71 14.88
CA THR A 31 -0.33 -11.78 14.05
C THR A 31 0.12 -12.97 14.91
N ARG A 32 0.37 -12.75 16.22
CA ARG A 32 0.85 -13.74 17.22
C ARG A 32 -0.21 -14.77 17.62
N ALA A 33 -1.49 -14.44 17.54
CA ALA A 33 -2.58 -15.34 17.94
C ALA A 33 -2.90 -16.41 16.87
N LEU A 34 -2.62 -16.15 15.60
CA LEU A 34 -2.99 -17.05 14.49
C LEU A 34 -1.90 -18.10 14.15
N TYR A 35 -0.63 -17.83 14.45
CA TYR A 35 0.47 -18.69 13.98
C TYR A 35 1.11 -19.60 15.03
N CYS A 36 0.80 -19.45 16.33
CA CYS A 36 1.54 -20.11 17.40
C CYS A 36 0.80 -21.23 18.15
N ARG A 37 -0.46 -21.58 17.82
CA ARG A 37 -1.24 -22.49 18.68
C ARG A 37 -1.35 -23.96 18.23
N ASN A 38 -1.11 -24.32 16.97
CA ASN A 38 -1.37 -25.68 16.48
C ASN A 38 -0.14 -26.37 15.84
N ALA A 39 0.99 -26.43 16.54
CA ALA A 39 2.09 -27.33 16.16
C ALA A 39 1.83 -28.73 16.74
N ASN A 40 0.97 -29.51 16.08
CA ASN A 40 0.79 -30.92 16.41
C ASN A 40 1.95 -31.75 15.81
N PRO A 41 2.64 -32.62 16.57
CA PRO A 41 3.86 -33.30 16.12
C PRO A 41 3.62 -34.63 15.34
N ALA A 42 2.41 -34.90 14.86
CA ALA A 42 2.08 -36.19 14.24
C ALA A 42 1.74 -36.05 12.75
N TRP A 43 2.75 -35.97 11.87
CA TRP A 43 2.56 -36.18 10.43
C TRP A 43 3.67 -37.09 9.90
N ASP A 44 3.26 -38.32 9.59
CA ASP A 44 4.08 -39.37 8.99
C ASP A 44 4.28 -39.11 7.48
N GLY A 45 5.39 -39.62 6.94
CA GLY A 45 6.10 -39.06 5.79
C GLY A 45 5.35 -38.90 4.45
N LYS A 46 5.45 -37.70 3.86
CA LYS A 46 5.82 -37.42 2.44
C LYS A 46 6.00 -35.89 2.27
N VAL A 47 7.26 -35.48 2.07
CA VAL A 47 7.78 -34.10 1.89
C VAL A 47 7.57 -33.18 3.11
N SER A 48 8.65 -32.95 3.87
CA SER A 48 8.64 -31.95 4.94
C SER A 48 8.32 -30.57 4.37
N MET A 49 7.19 -29.99 4.75
CA MET A 49 6.83 -28.63 4.34
C MET A 49 7.89 -27.64 4.81
N TYR A 50 8.54 -26.95 3.89
CA TYR A 50 9.39 -25.81 4.23
C TYR A 50 8.58 -24.73 4.95
N ARG A 51 9.10 -24.24 6.07
CA ARG A 51 8.55 -23.14 6.86
C ARG A 51 9.66 -22.13 7.17
N LEU A 52 9.40 -20.86 6.88
CA LEU A 52 10.26 -19.74 7.28
C LEU A 52 9.85 -19.29 8.69
N PRO A 53 10.76 -19.21 9.68
CA PRO A 53 10.46 -18.64 11.00
C PRO A 53 10.16 -17.14 10.91
N LEU A 54 8.93 -16.79 10.51
CA LEU A 54 8.52 -15.43 10.18
C LEU A 54 8.77 -14.43 11.31
N ARG A 55 8.59 -14.85 12.56
CA ARG A 55 8.89 -14.00 13.72
C ARG A 55 10.35 -13.51 13.72
N ARG A 56 11.29 -14.42 13.42
CA ARG A 56 12.72 -14.08 13.37
C ARG A 56 13.04 -13.28 12.11
N ALA A 57 12.44 -13.62 10.98
CA ALA A 57 12.60 -12.87 9.74
C ALA A 57 12.12 -11.41 9.87
N LEU A 58 10.93 -11.20 10.42
CA LEU A 58 10.37 -9.86 10.62
C LEU A 58 11.16 -9.05 11.65
N TRP A 59 11.57 -9.68 12.76
CA TRP A 59 12.45 -9.02 13.73
C TRP A 59 13.76 -8.55 13.08
N LEU A 60 14.39 -9.38 12.24
CA LEU A 60 15.60 -8.99 11.50
C LEU A 60 15.36 -7.86 10.49
N ILE A 61 14.16 -7.78 9.90
CA ILE A 61 13.79 -6.66 9.00
C ILE A 61 13.60 -5.38 9.81
N ASP A 62 12.89 -5.45 10.93
CA ASP A 62 12.57 -4.30 11.76
C ASP A 62 13.81 -3.71 12.46
N GLU A 63 14.72 -4.55 12.99
CA GLU A 63 15.96 -4.09 13.64
C GLU A 63 16.87 -3.35 12.66
N LYS A 64 17.22 -3.97 11.53
CA LYS A 64 18.08 -3.30 10.54
C LYS A 64 17.38 -2.13 9.84
N GLY A 65 16.06 -2.24 9.62
CA GLY A 65 15.24 -1.14 9.13
C GLY A 65 15.29 0.07 10.08
N ALA A 66 15.17 -0.14 11.38
CA ALA A 66 15.27 0.93 12.38
C ALA A 66 16.65 1.60 12.36
N HIS A 67 17.73 0.83 12.29
CA HIS A 67 19.10 1.36 12.19
C HIS A 67 19.34 2.19 10.92
N ASN A 68 18.78 1.77 9.78
CA ASN A 68 18.90 2.52 8.52
C ASN A 68 17.98 3.75 8.44
N THR A 69 16.95 3.84 9.28
CA THR A 69 16.00 4.98 9.34
C THR A 69 16.32 6.00 10.43
N ALA A 70 17.40 5.82 11.20
CA ALA A 70 17.89 6.87 12.08
C ALA A 70 18.31 8.07 11.20
N PRO A 71 17.87 9.30 11.51
CA PRO A 71 18.21 10.47 10.71
C PRO A 71 19.72 10.69 10.80
N THR A 72 20.44 10.39 9.73
CA THR A 72 21.79 10.89 9.49
C THR A 72 21.68 12.37 9.15
N ASP A 73 21.66 13.20 10.19
CA ASP A 73 21.88 14.64 10.07
C ASP A 73 23.37 14.85 9.74
N PRO A 74 23.74 15.43 8.58
CA PRO A 74 25.14 15.47 8.12
C PRO A 74 26.07 16.38 8.93
N LEU A 75 25.56 17.13 9.91
CA LEU A 75 26.26 18.25 10.53
C LEU A 75 26.66 18.06 12.00
N THR A 76 26.27 16.98 12.68
CA THR A 76 26.50 16.79 14.13
C THR A 76 27.53 15.73 14.50
N ARG A 77 28.31 15.21 13.56
CA ARG A 77 29.27 14.13 13.83
C ARG A 77 30.65 14.37 13.24
N LEU A 78 31.43 15.25 13.88
CA LEU A 78 32.88 15.26 13.69
C LEU A 78 33.68 15.01 14.98
N GLU A 79 33.10 15.19 16.17
CA GLU A 79 33.91 15.12 17.42
C GLU A 79 33.48 14.03 18.44
N GLU A 80 32.28 13.46 18.36
CA GLU A 80 31.84 12.39 19.30
C GLU A 80 31.88 10.97 18.68
N ASN A 81 32.41 10.83 17.46
CA ASN A 81 32.03 9.72 16.57
C ASN A 81 33.06 8.59 16.43
N ILE A 82 34.16 8.59 17.19
CA ILE A 82 35.19 7.55 17.11
C ILE A 82 34.95 6.46 18.17
N ASP A 83 34.58 6.84 19.39
CA ASP A 83 34.40 5.89 20.50
C ASP A 83 33.02 5.20 20.49
N ALA A 84 31.96 5.90 20.04
CA ALA A 84 30.64 5.30 19.87
C ALA A 84 30.57 4.37 18.64
N ALA A 85 31.30 4.69 17.57
CA ALA A 85 31.37 3.85 16.37
C ALA A 85 32.11 2.53 16.61
N CYS A 86 33.12 2.53 17.49
CA CYS A 86 33.84 1.30 17.87
C CYS A 86 32.96 0.35 18.70
N ALA A 87 32.18 0.86 19.66
CA ALA A 87 31.29 0.03 20.49
C ALA A 87 30.03 -0.47 19.73
N GLU A 88 29.51 0.31 18.78
CA GLU A 88 28.43 -0.13 17.88
C GLU A 88 28.93 -1.16 16.85
N GLN A 89 30.17 -1.06 16.36
CA GLN A 89 30.77 -2.05 15.46
C GLN A 89 30.97 -3.42 16.12
N GLU A 90 31.40 -3.48 17.38
CA GLU A 90 31.63 -4.75 18.07
C GLU A 90 30.35 -5.56 18.34
N THR A 91 29.20 -4.90 18.50
CA THR A 91 27.89 -5.55 18.73
C THR A 91 27.09 -5.75 17.44
N ALA A 92 27.25 -4.89 16.43
CA ALA A 92 26.58 -5.01 15.14
C ALA A 92 27.14 -6.14 14.25
N HIS A 93 28.46 -6.38 14.30
CA HIS A 93 29.14 -7.38 13.48
C HIS A 93 28.68 -8.84 13.73
N PRO A 94 28.48 -9.32 14.98
CA PRO A 94 27.96 -10.66 15.23
C PRO A 94 26.48 -10.82 14.85
N LEU A 95 25.67 -9.77 15.00
CA LEU A 95 24.24 -9.78 14.62
C LEU A 95 24.08 -9.85 13.10
N GLN A 96 24.85 -9.06 12.36
CA GLN A 96 24.88 -9.06 10.90
C GLN A 96 25.35 -10.41 10.34
N GLY A 97 26.40 -10.99 10.93
CA GLY A 97 26.86 -12.34 10.56
C GLY A 97 25.80 -13.42 10.80
N ALA A 98 25.09 -13.37 11.93
CA ALA A 98 24.01 -14.31 12.24
C ALA A 98 22.80 -14.14 11.30
N ALA A 99 22.45 -12.90 10.97
CA ALA A 99 21.34 -12.58 10.07
C ALA A 99 21.64 -12.96 8.61
N SER A 100 22.86 -12.73 8.14
CA SER A 100 23.35 -13.19 6.83
C SER A 100 23.29 -14.72 6.72
N ARG A 101 23.80 -15.44 7.74
CA ARG A 101 23.69 -16.92 7.80
C ARG A 101 22.24 -17.39 7.82
N TYR A 102 21.37 -16.72 8.58
CA TYR A 102 19.94 -17.00 8.62
C TYR A 102 19.30 -16.84 7.22
N ALA A 103 19.56 -15.71 6.55
CA ALA A 103 19.04 -15.45 5.21
C ALA A 103 19.54 -16.50 4.20
N ALA A 104 20.85 -16.79 4.19
CA ALA A 104 21.46 -17.77 3.28
C ALA A 104 20.91 -19.19 3.49
N TYR A 105 20.79 -19.63 4.75
CA TYR A 105 20.22 -20.91 5.12
C TYR A 105 18.78 -21.04 4.60
N HIS A 106 17.94 -20.05 4.89
CA HIS A 106 16.55 -20.08 4.49
C HIS A 106 16.34 -19.94 2.98
N CYS A 107 17.19 -19.18 2.29
CA CYS A 107 17.20 -19.16 0.82
C CYS A 107 17.51 -20.55 0.27
N HIS A 108 18.58 -21.19 0.74
CA HIS A 108 18.99 -22.51 0.25
C HIS A 108 17.90 -23.58 0.45
N HIS A 109 17.33 -23.65 1.65
CA HIS A 109 16.29 -24.64 1.96
C HIS A 109 14.96 -24.35 1.26
N MET A 110 14.56 -23.08 1.15
CA MET A 110 13.34 -22.70 0.44
C MET A 110 13.45 -23.06 -1.04
N LEU A 111 14.56 -22.69 -1.69
CA LEU A 111 14.79 -22.97 -3.12
C LEU A 111 14.83 -24.48 -3.41
N THR A 112 15.46 -25.26 -2.53
CA THR A 112 15.51 -26.72 -2.66
C THR A 112 14.12 -27.34 -2.53
N SER A 113 13.34 -26.90 -1.55
CA SER A 113 11.97 -27.39 -1.31
C SER A 113 11.03 -27.00 -2.46
N PHE A 114 11.13 -25.75 -2.93
CA PHE A 114 10.36 -25.25 -4.07
C PHE A 114 10.61 -26.09 -5.34
N ARG A 115 11.87 -26.45 -5.63
CA ARG A 115 12.19 -27.30 -6.80
C ARG A 115 11.52 -28.67 -6.72
N ALA A 116 11.45 -29.26 -5.53
CA ALA A 116 10.77 -30.54 -5.33
C ALA A 116 9.26 -30.40 -5.53
N GLU A 117 8.62 -29.41 -4.90
CA GLU A 117 7.18 -29.20 -4.99
C GLU A 117 6.73 -28.78 -6.40
N ARG A 118 7.51 -27.92 -7.08
CA ARG A 118 7.26 -27.50 -8.46
C ARG A 118 7.19 -28.67 -9.44
N ARG A 119 8.04 -29.70 -9.28
CA ARG A 119 7.97 -30.92 -10.10
C ARG A 119 6.64 -31.63 -9.90
N GLY A 120 6.23 -31.81 -8.64
CA GLY A 120 4.94 -32.41 -8.29
C GLY A 120 3.74 -31.62 -8.85
N TRP A 121 3.75 -30.29 -8.77
CA TRP A 121 2.68 -29.46 -9.37
C TRP A 121 2.59 -29.62 -10.89
N THR A 122 3.74 -29.75 -11.56
CA THR A 122 3.80 -29.90 -13.01
C THR A 122 3.22 -31.25 -13.44
N GLU A 123 3.61 -32.33 -12.75
CA GLU A 123 3.10 -33.69 -12.98
C GLU A 123 1.59 -33.76 -12.77
N LYS A 124 1.10 -33.23 -11.64
CA LYS A 124 -0.34 -33.18 -11.32
C LYS A 124 -1.15 -32.38 -12.35
N SER A 125 -0.65 -31.22 -12.79
CA SER A 125 -1.33 -30.41 -13.80
C SER A 125 -1.42 -31.10 -15.18
N SER A 126 -0.54 -32.06 -15.45
CA SER A 126 -0.46 -32.76 -16.72
C SER A 126 -1.34 -34.03 -16.74
N GLY A 127 -1.61 -34.64 -15.58
CA GLY A 127 -2.31 -35.93 -15.47
C GLY A 127 -3.79 -35.87 -15.09
N SER A 128 -4.28 -34.81 -14.43
CA SER A 128 -5.68 -34.71 -13.98
C SER A 128 -6.31 -33.36 -14.35
N GLY A 129 -7.15 -33.32 -15.38
CA GLY A 129 -8.08 -32.21 -15.65
C GLY A 129 -7.49 -30.81 -15.94
N GLY A 130 -6.16 -30.65 -15.93
CA GLY A 130 -5.48 -29.40 -16.26
C GLY A 130 -5.45 -28.32 -15.15
N SER A 131 -5.89 -28.62 -13.93
CA SER A 131 -5.91 -27.65 -12.82
C SER A 131 -5.34 -28.19 -11.50
N LEU A 132 -4.58 -27.37 -10.78
CA LEU A 132 -4.05 -27.65 -9.45
C LEU A 132 -5.17 -27.59 -8.39
N PRO A 133 -5.18 -28.50 -7.40
CA PRO A 133 -6.11 -28.43 -6.28
C PRO A 133 -5.81 -27.19 -5.41
N MET A 134 -6.83 -26.72 -4.66
CA MET A 134 -6.73 -25.50 -3.85
C MET A 134 -5.58 -25.54 -2.83
N VAL A 135 -5.29 -26.72 -2.26
CA VAL A 135 -4.16 -26.92 -1.34
C VAL A 135 -2.80 -26.61 -1.97
N ASP A 136 -2.61 -26.98 -3.25
CA ASP A 136 -1.37 -26.67 -3.97
C ASP A 136 -1.32 -25.18 -4.36
N ILE A 137 -2.48 -24.54 -4.61
CA ILE A 137 -2.56 -23.09 -4.84
C ILE A 137 -2.16 -22.29 -3.59
N VAL A 138 -2.68 -22.68 -2.42
CA VAL A 138 -2.27 -22.13 -1.12
C VAL A 138 -0.76 -22.23 -0.96
N ARG A 139 -0.21 -23.39 -1.28
CA ARG A 139 1.22 -23.64 -1.15
C ARG A 139 2.06 -22.76 -2.09
N VAL A 140 1.62 -22.56 -3.33
CA VAL A 140 2.24 -21.62 -4.28
C VAL A 140 2.28 -20.19 -3.70
N VAL A 141 1.19 -19.75 -3.07
CA VAL A 141 1.09 -18.45 -2.41
C VAL A 141 2.07 -18.31 -1.24
N GLU A 142 2.22 -19.35 -0.42
CA GLU A 142 3.21 -19.35 0.67
C GLU A 142 4.63 -19.17 0.14
N TYR A 143 5.01 -19.86 -0.94
CA TYR A 143 6.33 -19.69 -1.56
C TYR A 143 6.56 -18.29 -2.10
N MET A 144 5.53 -17.65 -2.67
CA MET A 144 5.64 -16.26 -3.11
C MET A 144 5.89 -15.31 -1.94
N PHE A 145 5.18 -15.52 -0.83
CA PHE A 145 5.39 -14.74 0.38
C PHE A 145 6.79 -14.97 0.97
N PHE A 146 7.22 -16.22 1.11
CA PHE A 146 8.56 -16.53 1.59
C PHE A 146 9.66 -15.96 0.70
N ALA A 147 9.51 -16.05 -0.63
CA ALA A 147 10.45 -15.43 -1.57
C ALA A 147 10.50 -13.91 -1.39
N SER A 148 9.34 -13.26 -1.23
CA SER A 148 9.27 -11.81 -0.99
C SER A 148 10.00 -11.40 0.29
N VAL A 149 9.77 -12.11 1.40
CA VAL A 149 10.46 -11.86 2.68
C VAL A 149 11.96 -12.18 2.60
N LEU A 150 12.35 -13.21 1.85
CA LEU A 150 13.77 -13.56 1.69
C LEU A 150 14.51 -12.56 0.81
N LEU A 151 13.89 -12.03 -0.25
CA LEU A 151 14.44 -10.92 -1.02
C LEU A 151 14.79 -9.74 -0.10
N HIS A 152 13.91 -9.47 0.87
CA HIS A 152 14.12 -8.43 1.87
C HIS A 152 15.36 -8.66 2.72
N LEU A 153 15.46 -9.86 3.29
CA LEU A 153 16.60 -10.23 4.12
C LEU A 153 17.90 -10.28 3.32
N THR A 154 17.88 -10.78 2.09
CA THR A 154 19.10 -10.84 1.26
C THR A 154 19.60 -9.46 0.86
N ALA A 155 18.68 -8.51 0.61
CA ALA A 155 19.05 -7.12 0.36
C ALA A 155 19.60 -6.46 1.62
N LEU A 156 18.88 -6.57 2.75
CA LEU A 156 19.32 -5.98 4.02
C LEU A 156 20.68 -6.50 4.47
N TYR A 157 21.00 -7.77 4.28
CA TYR A 157 22.22 -8.38 4.82
C TYR A 157 23.27 -8.70 3.75
N GLU A 158 23.20 -8.02 2.59
CA GLU A 158 24.21 -8.06 1.51
C GLU A 158 24.50 -9.48 0.98
N VAL A 159 23.50 -10.36 1.04
CA VAL A 159 23.58 -11.73 0.48
C VAL A 159 22.87 -11.83 -0.88
N ALA A 160 22.46 -10.69 -1.45
CA ALA A 160 21.66 -10.60 -2.66
C ALA A 160 22.31 -11.28 -3.87
N ASN A 161 23.61 -11.08 -4.09
CA ASN A 161 24.34 -11.58 -5.27
C ASN A 161 24.24 -13.10 -5.48
N LYS A 162 24.00 -13.87 -4.41
CA LYS A 162 23.94 -15.35 -4.50
C LYS A 162 22.54 -15.90 -4.73
N TYR A 163 21.50 -15.20 -4.26
CA TYR A 163 20.15 -15.77 -4.17
C TYR A 163 19.06 -14.94 -4.87
N CYS A 164 19.33 -13.66 -5.19
CA CYS A 164 18.31 -12.74 -5.70
C CYS A 164 17.63 -13.27 -6.98
N GLU A 165 18.41 -13.67 -7.99
CA GLU A 165 17.87 -14.20 -9.25
C GLU A 165 16.97 -15.43 -9.03
N SER A 166 17.43 -16.38 -8.21
CA SER A 166 16.66 -17.58 -7.89
C SER A 166 15.36 -17.26 -7.14
N LEU A 167 15.36 -16.27 -6.25
CA LEU A 167 14.16 -15.83 -5.52
C LEU A 167 13.16 -15.10 -6.44
N ILE A 168 13.66 -14.31 -7.39
CA ILE A 168 12.83 -13.69 -8.44
C ILE A 168 12.22 -14.79 -9.33
N ASP A 169 13.00 -15.79 -9.72
CA ASP A 169 12.51 -16.92 -10.53
C ASP A 169 11.43 -17.74 -9.81
N VAL A 170 11.55 -17.95 -8.49
CA VAL A 170 10.47 -18.55 -7.68
C VAL A 170 9.21 -17.68 -7.78
N THR A 171 9.37 -16.36 -7.60
CA THR A 171 8.26 -15.41 -7.62
C THR A 171 7.55 -15.41 -8.99
N LEU A 172 8.30 -15.36 -10.08
CA LEU A 172 7.80 -15.45 -11.45
C LEU A 172 7.13 -16.80 -11.72
N SER A 173 7.81 -17.90 -11.38
CA SER A 173 7.30 -19.25 -11.58
C SER A 173 6.00 -19.49 -10.83
N SER A 174 5.93 -19.12 -9.55
CA SER A 174 4.71 -19.23 -8.75
C SER A 174 3.57 -18.42 -9.34
N THR A 175 3.87 -17.21 -9.83
CA THR A 175 2.84 -16.37 -10.46
C THR A 175 2.34 -16.99 -11.79
N ILE A 176 3.21 -17.66 -12.56
CA ILE A 176 2.79 -18.43 -13.74
C ILE A 176 1.92 -19.63 -13.35
N PHE A 177 2.19 -20.31 -12.23
CA PHE A 177 1.31 -21.37 -11.75
C PHE A 177 -0.07 -20.82 -11.36
N LEU A 178 -0.12 -19.72 -10.61
CA LEU A 178 -1.38 -19.05 -10.28
C LEU A 178 -2.13 -18.62 -11.55
N SER A 179 -1.42 -18.15 -12.57
CA SER A 179 -2.03 -17.67 -13.80
C SER A 179 -2.69 -18.76 -14.64
N LYS A 180 -2.07 -19.94 -14.73
CA LYS A 180 -2.65 -21.11 -15.40
C LYS A 180 -3.90 -21.62 -14.67
N ASN A 181 -3.90 -21.52 -13.34
CA ASN A 181 -4.97 -22.01 -12.48
C ASN A 181 -5.98 -20.93 -12.11
N VAL A 182 -5.95 -19.78 -12.79
CA VAL A 182 -6.82 -18.64 -12.49
C VAL A 182 -8.30 -19.02 -12.61
N LYS A 183 -8.66 -19.96 -13.49
CA LYS A 183 -10.05 -20.42 -13.63
C LYS A 183 -10.59 -21.04 -12.33
N VAL A 184 -9.78 -21.79 -11.60
CA VAL A 184 -10.14 -22.34 -10.28
C VAL A 184 -10.48 -21.22 -9.29
N LEU A 185 -9.77 -20.09 -9.38
CA LEU A 185 -10.00 -18.91 -8.55
C LEU A 185 -11.21 -18.07 -9.00
N LEU A 186 -11.61 -18.20 -10.27
CA LEU A 186 -12.69 -17.44 -10.88
C LEU A 186 -14.02 -18.20 -10.92
N HIS A 187 -14.02 -19.52 -10.73
CA HIS A 187 -15.25 -20.31 -10.75
C HIS A 187 -16.17 -19.88 -9.62
N LYS A 188 -17.36 -19.38 -10.00
CA LYS A 188 -18.50 -19.27 -9.09
C LYS A 188 -18.75 -20.69 -8.61
N SER A 189 -18.47 -20.93 -7.33
CA SER A 189 -18.58 -22.23 -6.69
C SER A 189 -19.93 -22.86 -7.05
N SER A 190 -19.89 -23.99 -7.77
CA SER A 190 -21.04 -24.90 -7.78
C SER A 190 -21.27 -25.38 -6.34
N ALA A 191 -22.45 -25.91 -6.02
CA ALA A 191 -22.76 -26.33 -4.65
C ALA A 191 -21.74 -27.34 -4.08
N ALA A 192 -21.16 -28.20 -4.94
CA ALA A 192 -20.11 -29.15 -4.55
C ALA A 192 -18.74 -28.47 -4.31
N ASP A 193 -18.36 -27.51 -5.16
CA ASP A 193 -17.14 -26.74 -4.96
C ASP A 193 -17.25 -25.78 -3.78
N ALA A 194 -18.47 -25.35 -3.42
CA ALA A 194 -18.74 -24.52 -2.25
C ALA A 194 -18.54 -25.29 -0.94
N GLU A 195 -18.91 -26.57 -0.90
CA GLU A 195 -18.61 -27.48 0.22
C GLU A 195 -17.10 -27.73 0.32
N GLU A 196 -16.40 -27.98 -0.79
CA GLU A 196 -14.93 -28.12 -0.77
C GLU A 196 -14.24 -26.80 -0.38
N LEU A 197 -14.70 -25.65 -0.87
CA LEU A 197 -14.19 -24.34 -0.45
C LEU A 197 -14.48 -24.09 1.03
N GLN A 198 -15.67 -24.44 1.53
CA GLN A 198 -16.01 -24.28 2.94
C GLN A 198 -15.22 -25.22 3.83
N ASP A 199 -15.01 -26.48 3.43
CA ASP A 199 -14.20 -27.46 4.15
C ASP A 199 -12.71 -27.09 4.11
N VAL A 200 -12.21 -26.56 3.00
CA VAL A 200 -10.87 -25.95 2.92
C VAL A 200 -10.79 -24.69 3.76
N THR A 201 -11.81 -23.83 3.80
CA THR A 201 -11.83 -22.62 4.65
C THR A 201 -11.94 -22.98 6.14
N HIS A 202 -12.67 -24.05 6.49
CA HIS A 202 -12.77 -24.60 7.84
C HIS A 202 -11.44 -25.22 8.26
N ARG A 203 -10.81 -26.02 7.39
CA ARG A 203 -9.47 -26.57 7.59
C ARG A 203 -8.38 -25.49 7.61
N GLU A 204 -8.49 -24.42 6.83
CA GLU A 204 -7.63 -23.23 6.86
C GLU A 204 -7.79 -22.47 8.19
N GLY A 205 -9.01 -22.41 8.72
CA GLY A 205 -9.32 -21.89 10.05
C GLY A 205 -8.70 -22.73 11.18
N GLU A 206 -8.59 -24.04 10.99
CA GLU A 206 -7.97 -24.98 11.94
C GLU A 206 -6.44 -25.09 11.79
N LEU A 207 -5.88 -24.85 10.60
CA LEU A 207 -4.46 -25.01 10.26
C LEU A 207 -3.60 -23.75 10.48
N GLY A 208 -4.19 -22.62 10.88
CA GLY A 208 -3.43 -21.45 11.35
C GLY A 208 -2.67 -20.73 10.25
N GLY A 209 -3.33 -19.72 9.68
CA GLY A 209 -2.75 -18.76 8.74
C GLY A 209 -3.46 -18.79 7.40
N ASP A 210 -4.43 -17.88 7.22
CA ASP A 210 -5.11 -17.66 5.94
C ASP A 210 -4.05 -17.40 4.85
N ALA A 211 -3.87 -18.32 3.89
CA ALA A 211 -2.89 -18.19 2.82
C ALA A 211 -3.09 -16.89 2.01
N TRP A 212 -4.33 -16.39 1.94
CA TRP A 212 -4.66 -15.12 1.32
C TRP A 212 -4.11 -13.93 2.11
N HIS A 213 -3.98 -14.08 3.43
CA HIS A 213 -3.22 -13.15 4.26
C HIS A 213 -1.73 -13.19 3.94
N SER A 214 -1.16 -14.36 3.68
CA SER A 214 0.24 -14.49 3.22
C SER A 214 0.45 -13.79 1.87
N LEU A 215 -0.47 -13.92 0.91
CA LEU A 215 -0.42 -13.18 -0.36
C LEU A 215 -0.52 -11.66 -0.15
N HIS A 216 -1.43 -11.22 0.72
CA HIS A 216 -1.57 -9.81 1.10
C HIS A 216 -0.25 -9.25 1.64
N TRP A 217 0.40 -9.96 2.56
CA TRP A 217 1.71 -9.54 3.05
C TRP A 217 2.80 -9.64 1.98
N ALA A 218 2.73 -10.61 1.06
CA ALA A 218 3.67 -10.69 -0.06
C ALA A 218 3.64 -9.41 -0.90
N VAL A 219 2.46 -8.88 -1.22
CA VAL A 219 2.31 -7.59 -1.90
C VAL A 219 2.94 -6.47 -1.09
N VAL A 220 2.60 -6.37 0.21
CA VAL A 220 3.08 -5.30 1.09
C VAL A 220 4.60 -5.31 1.22
N HIS A 221 5.20 -6.48 1.46
CA HIS A 221 6.64 -6.61 1.55
C HIS A 221 7.25 -6.31 0.18
N TYR A 222 6.87 -7.01 -0.88
CA TYR A 222 7.46 -6.80 -2.21
C TYR A 222 7.51 -5.32 -2.60
N SER A 223 6.40 -4.59 -2.47
CA SER A 223 6.37 -3.15 -2.77
C SER A 223 7.30 -2.33 -1.89
N LYS A 224 7.31 -2.59 -0.57
CA LYS A 224 8.23 -1.92 0.36
C LYS A 224 9.69 -2.17 0.01
N GLY A 225 10.04 -3.41 -0.31
CA GLY A 225 11.41 -3.77 -0.68
C GLY A 225 11.87 -3.08 -1.95
N VAL A 226 11.02 -3.04 -2.98
CA VAL A 226 11.32 -2.33 -4.23
C VAL A 226 11.51 -0.84 -3.98
N CYS A 227 10.63 -0.20 -3.20
CA CYS A 227 10.75 1.22 -2.88
C CYS A 227 11.97 1.54 -2.02
N HIS A 228 12.22 0.74 -0.98
CA HIS A 228 13.26 1.04 0.00
C HIS A 228 14.67 0.79 -0.51
N TRP A 229 14.88 -0.28 -1.29
CA TRP A 229 16.23 -0.64 -1.77
C TRP A 229 16.54 -0.17 -3.18
N GLY A 230 15.63 0.59 -3.80
CA GLY A 230 15.81 1.00 -5.18
C GLY A 230 16.16 -0.19 -6.05
N LEU A 231 15.37 -1.28 -5.99
CA LEU A 231 15.58 -2.50 -6.81
C LEU A 231 15.60 -2.22 -8.33
N LEU A 232 15.53 -0.96 -8.75
CA LEU A 232 15.85 -0.49 -10.09
C LEU A 232 17.38 -0.46 -10.25
N ASP A 233 18.11 0.27 -9.42
CA ASP A 233 19.52 0.62 -9.69
C ASP A 233 20.52 -0.53 -9.45
N HIS A 234 20.16 -1.53 -8.63
CA HIS A 234 21.04 -2.67 -8.30
C HIS A 234 20.67 -3.99 -9.00
N THR A 235 19.58 -4.02 -9.78
CA THR A 235 19.12 -5.24 -10.48
C THR A 235 19.16 -5.14 -12.00
N ASP A 236 19.71 -4.07 -12.56
CA ASP A 236 19.88 -3.87 -14.01
C ASP A 236 20.60 -5.05 -14.69
N SER A 237 21.59 -5.65 -14.02
CA SER A 237 22.28 -6.84 -14.53
C SER A 237 21.53 -8.16 -14.29
N LEU A 238 20.48 -8.16 -13.46
CA LEU A 238 19.73 -9.35 -13.03
C LEU A 238 18.46 -9.58 -13.86
N PHE A 239 17.89 -8.53 -14.44
CA PHE A 239 16.80 -8.66 -15.40
C PHE A 239 17.37 -8.69 -16.81
N ASP A 240 17.76 -9.88 -17.29
CA ASP A 240 17.81 -10.08 -18.73
C ASP A 240 16.41 -9.78 -19.30
N MET A 241 16.30 -8.60 -19.91
CA MET A 241 15.05 -8.02 -20.37
C MET A 241 14.42 -8.85 -21.49
N GLN A 242 15.23 -9.65 -22.21
CA GLN A 242 14.77 -10.59 -23.22
C GLN A 242 14.25 -11.88 -22.59
N ARG A 243 15.01 -12.47 -21.65
CA ARG A 243 14.63 -13.72 -20.98
C ARG A 243 13.30 -13.61 -20.24
N THR A 244 13.06 -12.45 -19.62
CA THR A 244 11.88 -12.23 -18.76
C THR A 244 10.65 -11.74 -19.50
N LEU A 245 10.79 -11.30 -20.77
CA LEU A 245 9.67 -10.71 -21.55
C LEU A 245 8.49 -11.68 -21.70
N SER A 246 8.75 -12.93 -22.09
CA SER A 246 7.70 -13.94 -22.29
C SER A 246 6.94 -14.27 -20.99
N PRO A 247 7.63 -14.57 -19.86
CA PRO A 247 6.98 -14.67 -18.55
C PRO A 247 6.09 -13.48 -18.20
N PHE A 248 6.60 -12.25 -18.27
CA PHE A 248 5.83 -11.06 -17.93
C PHE A 248 4.64 -10.84 -18.86
N ARG A 249 4.76 -11.19 -20.15
CA ARG A 249 3.64 -11.16 -21.09
C ARG A 249 2.52 -12.12 -20.68
N ILE A 250 2.86 -13.34 -20.25
CA ILE A 250 1.86 -14.29 -19.72
C ILE A 250 1.15 -13.73 -18.49
N LEU A 251 1.91 -13.11 -17.57
CA LEU A 251 1.36 -12.48 -16.38
C LEU A 251 0.44 -11.31 -16.72
N LEU A 252 0.81 -10.48 -17.70
CA LEU A 252 0.02 -9.35 -18.16
C LEU A 252 -1.31 -9.82 -18.76
N LEU A 253 -1.28 -10.81 -19.64
CA LEU A 253 -2.49 -11.41 -20.21
C LEU A 253 -3.40 -12.00 -19.13
N THR A 254 -2.82 -12.48 -18.04
CA THR A 254 -3.57 -13.04 -16.90
C THR A 254 -4.24 -11.95 -16.10
N LEU A 255 -3.52 -10.86 -15.80
CA LEU A 255 -4.12 -9.67 -15.20
C LEU A 255 -5.29 -9.18 -16.05
N THR A 256 -5.13 -9.12 -17.37
CA THR A 256 -6.22 -8.73 -18.29
C THR A 256 -7.41 -9.69 -18.22
N LYS A 257 -7.19 -11.00 -18.11
CA LYS A 257 -8.27 -12.00 -17.93
C LYS A 257 -9.02 -11.80 -16.61
N LEU A 258 -8.29 -11.56 -15.51
CA LEU A 258 -8.87 -11.26 -14.21
C LEU A 258 -9.74 -9.99 -14.26
N LEU A 259 -9.23 -8.93 -14.87
CA LEU A 259 -9.98 -7.69 -15.07
C LEU A 259 -11.23 -7.93 -15.92
N LYS A 260 -11.12 -8.60 -17.07
CA LYS A 260 -12.28 -8.95 -17.91
C LYS A 260 -13.33 -9.75 -17.13
N ASN A 261 -12.92 -10.61 -16.19
CA ASN A 261 -13.84 -11.35 -15.34
C ASN A 261 -14.61 -10.44 -14.36
N PHE A 262 -13.94 -9.47 -13.72
CA PHE A 262 -14.63 -8.49 -12.87
C PHE A 262 -15.73 -7.73 -13.61
N TYR A 263 -15.52 -7.46 -14.90
CA TYR A 263 -16.40 -6.64 -15.72
C TYR A 263 -17.25 -7.43 -16.71
N SER A 264 -17.35 -8.75 -16.59
CA SER A 264 -18.05 -9.60 -17.57
C SER A 264 -19.54 -9.25 -17.72
N SER A 265 -20.14 -8.64 -16.69
CA SER A 265 -21.56 -8.26 -16.64
C SER A 265 -21.79 -6.75 -16.74
N VAL A 266 -20.76 -5.94 -17.03
CA VAL A 266 -20.86 -4.47 -17.03
C VAL A 266 -20.31 -3.87 -18.31
N HIS A 267 -20.97 -2.81 -18.78
CA HIS A 267 -20.48 -2.02 -19.90
C HIS A 267 -19.32 -1.14 -19.43
N LEU A 268 -18.11 -1.50 -19.87
CA LEU A 268 -16.94 -0.64 -19.70
C LEU A 268 -16.99 0.51 -20.71
N PRO A 269 -16.53 1.72 -20.33
CA PRO A 269 -16.38 2.81 -21.29
C PRO A 269 -15.37 2.46 -22.38
N HIS A 270 -15.47 3.19 -23.49
CA HIS A 270 -14.76 2.85 -24.73
C HIS A 270 -13.25 2.75 -24.53
N ARG A 271 -12.66 3.69 -23.79
CA ARG A 271 -11.22 3.76 -23.51
C ARG A 271 -10.71 2.54 -22.74
N GLU A 272 -11.40 2.13 -21.68
CA GLU A 272 -11.03 0.95 -20.89
C GLU A 272 -11.20 -0.34 -21.70
N LYS A 273 -12.25 -0.44 -22.51
CA LYS A 273 -12.47 -1.58 -23.40
C LYS A 273 -11.36 -1.68 -24.45
N GLN A 274 -11.02 -0.57 -25.10
CA GLN A 274 -9.91 -0.51 -26.07
C GLN A 274 -8.58 -0.91 -25.43
N PHE A 275 -8.28 -0.41 -24.23
CA PHE A 275 -7.07 -0.79 -23.50
C PHE A 275 -7.00 -2.30 -23.25
N LEU A 276 -8.08 -2.91 -22.75
CA LEU A 276 -8.14 -4.35 -22.49
C LEU A 276 -8.08 -5.21 -23.77
N LEU A 277 -8.40 -4.65 -24.94
CA LEU A 277 -8.23 -5.31 -26.24
C LEU A 277 -6.78 -5.14 -26.74
N TYR A 278 -6.27 -3.91 -26.71
CA TYR A 278 -4.92 -3.57 -27.15
C TYR A 278 -3.87 -4.36 -26.36
N ILE A 279 -3.98 -4.41 -25.03
CA ILE A 279 -3.00 -5.11 -24.20
C ILE A 279 -2.99 -6.63 -24.39
N THR A 280 -4.05 -7.20 -24.99
CA THR A 280 -4.06 -8.62 -25.39
C THR A 280 -3.37 -8.90 -26.71
N SER A 281 -3.12 -7.88 -27.53
CA SER A 281 -2.38 -8.05 -28.79
C SER A 281 -0.88 -8.24 -28.51
N ALA A 282 -0.17 -8.85 -29.45
CA ALA A 282 1.28 -9.02 -29.35
C ALA A 282 1.99 -7.67 -29.29
N GLU A 283 1.52 -6.71 -30.09
CA GLU A 283 2.02 -5.35 -30.12
C GLU A 283 1.78 -4.63 -28.79
N GLY A 284 0.54 -4.61 -28.29
CA GLY A 284 0.19 -3.85 -27.10
C GLY A 284 0.79 -4.41 -25.82
N SER A 285 0.86 -5.74 -25.68
CA SER A 285 1.58 -6.35 -24.55
C SER A 285 3.07 -6.08 -24.58
N THR A 286 3.70 -6.09 -25.78
CA THR A 286 5.11 -5.75 -25.92
C THR A 286 5.32 -4.27 -25.61
N HIS A 287 4.50 -3.38 -26.15
CA HIS A 287 4.56 -1.93 -25.91
C HIS A 287 4.42 -1.59 -24.43
N TRP A 288 3.47 -2.20 -23.72
CA TRP A 288 3.29 -1.98 -22.29
C TRP A 288 4.53 -2.39 -21.47
N LEU A 289 5.21 -3.47 -21.89
CA LEU A 289 6.41 -3.99 -21.22
C LEU A 289 7.72 -3.30 -21.66
N SER A 290 7.78 -2.72 -22.86
CA SER A 290 9.02 -2.20 -23.45
C SER A 290 9.15 -0.68 -23.43
N GLY A 291 8.08 0.05 -23.05
CA GLY A 291 8.20 1.47 -22.73
C GLY A 291 8.48 2.40 -23.90
N ARG A 292 8.17 2.03 -25.15
CA ARG A 292 8.13 3.06 -26.21
C ARG A 292 7.00 4.03 -25.90
N VAL A 293 7.34 5.24 -25.50
CA VAL A 293 6.38 6.34 -25.34
C VAL A 293 6.07 6.92 -26.71
N GLY A 294 4.78 6.95 -27.06
CA GLY A 294 4.26 7.81 -28.12
C GLY A 294 3.76 7.10 -29.38
N GLU A 295 2.53 7.47 -29.77
CA GLU A 295 1.88 7.27 -31.08
C GLU A 295 0.96 6.05 -31.34
N GLY A 296 0.75 5.14 -30.39
CA GLY A 296 -0.04 3.93 -30.68
C GLY A 296 -1.58 4.05 -30.60
N VAL A 297 -2.13 5.02 -29.87
CA VAL A 297 -3.58 5.05 -29.54
C VAL A 297 -4.32 6.26 -30.15
N THR A 298 -3.61 7.21 -30.76
CA THR A 298 -4.22 8.40 -31.40
C THR A 298 -4.17 8.40 -32.94
N LYS A 299 -3.50 7.45 -33.59
CA LYS A 299 -3.46 7.34 -35.08
C LYS A 299 -4.56 6.44 -35.64
N ALA A 300 -5.81 6.65 -35.19
CA ALA A 300 -6.99 6.03 -35.79
C ALA A 300 -7.85 7.02 -36.59
N ASP A 301 -7.51 8.32 -36.60
CA ASP A 301 -8.11 9.28 -37.54
C ASP A 301 -7.03 9.82 -38.48
N GLY A 302 -7.27 9.64 -39.78
CA GLY A 302 -6.37 10.07 -40.83
C GLY A 302 -6.32 11.58 -40.95
N SER A 303 -5.18 12.17 -40.60
CA SER A 303 -4.64 13.30 -41.33
C SER A 303 -3.11 13.26 -41.28
N THR A 304 -2.51 13.08 -42.44
CA THR A 304 -1.11 13.44 -42.69
C THR A 304 -1.03 14.96 -42.63
N ASP A 305 -0.40 15.51 -41.60
CA ASP A 305 0.28 16.79 -41.74
C ASP A 305 1.63 16.75 -41.02
N ARG A 306 2.66 17.01 -41.83
CA ARG A 306 4.04 17.24 -41.42
C ARG A 306 4.10 18.63 -40.81
N SER A 307 4.48 18.75 -39.54
CA SER A 307 5.11 19.98 -39.06
C SER A 307 6.30 19.65 -38.16
N ASN A 308 7.48 20.06 -38.65
CA ASN A 308 8.68 20.24 -37.85
C ASN A 308 8.37 21.35 -36.83
N THR A 309 8.42 21.05 -35.54
CA THR A 309 8.60 22.08 -34.50
C THR A 309 9.48 21.54 -33.38
N ASP A 310 10.50 22.34 -33.12
CA ASP A 310 11.54 22.35 -32.10
C ASP A 310 11.43 21.35 -30.94
N GLN A 311 12.50 20.56 -30.85
CA GLN A 311 12.96 19.86 -29.65
C GLN A 311 13.18 20.87 -28.52
N MET A 312 12.18 21.10 -27.68
CA MET A 312 12.42 21.55 -26.32
C MET A 312 12.80 20.35 -25.45
N ASP A 313 13.91 20.52 -24.72
CA ASP A 313 14.56 19.61 -23.79
C ASP A 313 13.61 18.60 -23.14
N THR A 314 13.49 17.44 -23.76
CA THR A 314 12.92 16.26 -23.12
C THR A 314 14.10 15.59 -22.42
N GLU A 315 14.14 15.65 -21.09
CA GLU A 315 15.02 14.82 -20.27
C GLU A 315 15.11 13.44 -20.91
N LYS A 316 16.32 12.98 -21.24
CA LYS A 316 16.57 11.68 -21.87
C LYS A 316 16.02 10.57 -20.97
N TYR A 317 14.76 10.21 -21.19
CA TYR A 317 14.16 9.02 -20.59
C TYR A 317 14.95 7.81 -21.06
N ASP A 318 15.55 7.07 -20.12
CA ASP A 318 16.13 5.77 -20.45
C ASP A 318 15.00 4.75 -20.63
N PRO A 319 14.75 4.27 -21.87
CA PRO A 319 13.70 3.29 -22.12
C PRO A 319 13.91 1.98 -21.35
N HIS A 320 15.15 1.66 -20.95
CA HIS A 320 15.45 0.48 -20.14
C HIS A 320 14.92 0.61 -18.71
N CYS A 321 15.16 1.75 -18.06
CA CYS A 321 14.66 2.06 -16.71
C CYS A 321 13.13 1.96 -16.63
N PHE A 322 12.44 2.54 -17.61
CA PHE A 322 10.97 2.47 -17.68
C PHE A 322 10.46 1.03 -17.78
N ALA A 323 11.05 0.26 -18.71
CA ALA A 323 10.64 -1.11 -18.99
C ALA A 323 10.82 -2.01 -17.75
N GLN A 324 11.87 -1.77 -16.96
CA GLN A 324 12.13 -2.48 -15.71
C GLN A 324 11.14 -2.07 -14.61
N GLN A 325 10.87 -0.77 -14.45
CA GLN A 325 9.83 -0.27 -13.53
C GLN A 325 8.46 -0.92 -13.80
N ARG A 326 8.03 -1.00 -15.07
CA ARG A 326 6.76 -1.64 -15.45
C ARG A 326 6.68 -3.11 -15.07
N ARG A 327 7.76 -3.85 -15.27
CA ARG A 327 7.83 -5.27 -14.89
C ARG A 327 7.73 -5.46 -13.38
N LEU A 328 8.45 -4.64 -12.60
CA LEU A 328 8.40 -4.69 -11.13
C LEU A 328 7.02 -4.34 -10.56
N GLN A 329 6.28 -3.46 -11.23
CA GLN A 329 4.91 -3.10 -10.86
C GLN A 329 3.88 -4.22 -11.17
N LEU A 330 4.14 -5.08 -12.16
CA LEU A 330 3.12 -6.02 -12.65
C LEU A 330 2.76 -7.11 -11.64
N LEU A 331 3.76 -7.67 -10.95
CA LEU A 331 3.56 -8.72 -9.95
C LEU A 331 2.61 -8.28 -8.81
N PRO A 332 2.89 -7.18 -8.08
CA PRO A 332 1.99 -6.75 -7.02
C PRO A 332 0.60 -6.35 -7.52
N LEU A 333 0.47 -5.82 -8.74
CA LEU A 333 -0.86 -5.59 -9.36
C LEU A 333 -1.62 -6.89 -9.61
N LEU A 334 -0.96 -7.91 -10.17
CA LEU A 334 -1.55 -9.21 -10.44
C LEU A 334 -2.00 -9.89 -9.14
N TRP A 335 -1.16 -9.89 -8.11
CA TRP A 335 -1.49 -10.48 -6.80
C TRP A 335 -2.64 -9.73 -6.12
N THR A 336 -2.69 -8.40 -6.26
CA THR A 336 -3.81 -7.59 -5.78
C THR A 336 -5.11 -7.93 -6.51
N ALA A 337 -5.07 -8.12 -7.83
CA ALA A 337 -6.23 -8.55 -8.61
C ALA A 337 -6.70 -9.96 -8.20
N VAL A 338 -5.78 -10.88 -7.94
CA VAL A 338 -6.08 -12.24 -7.41
C VAL A 338 -6.78 -12.15 -6.06
N LEU A 339 -6.28 -11.33 -5.12
CA LEU A 339 -6.94 -11.08 -3.83
C LEU A 339 -8.37 -10.54 -4.01
N GLY A 340 -8.55 -9.61 -4.95
CA GLY A 340 -9.87 -9.08 -5.28
C GLY A 340 -10.82 -10.13 -5.83
N CYS A 341 -10.36 -11.02 -6.73
CA CYS A 341 -11.19 -12.09 -7.27
C CYS A 341 -11.57 -13.10 -6.18
N ARG A 342 -10.63 -13.44 -5.29
CA ARG A 342 -10.94 -14.27 -4.12
C ARG A 342 -11.99 -13.60 -3.22
N ALA A 343 -11.83 -12.33 -2.91
CA ALA A 343 -12.81 -11.57 -2.13
C ALA A 343 -14.20 -11.56 -2.78
N ALA A 344 -14.26 -11.41 -4.12
CA ALA A 344 -15.50 -11.47 -4.88
C ALA A 344 -16.16 -12.86 -4.84
N SER A 345 -15.38 -13.94 -5.00
CA SER A 345 -15.89 -15.32 -4.95
C SER A 345 -16.54 -15.67 -3.61
N LEU A 346 -16.08 -15.02 -2.54
CA LEU A 346 -16.55 -15.23 -1.20
C LEU A 346 -17.82 -14.40 -0.88
N GLY A 347 -18.17 -13.35 -1.63
CA GLY A 347 -19.48 -12.68 -1.51
C GLY A 347 -19.75 -11.86 -0.23
N GLY A 348 -18.73 -11.46 0.54
CA GLY A 348 -18.89 -10.67 1.78
C GLY A 348 -18.23 -9.27 1.72
N GLY A 349 -18.88 -8.23 2.26
CA GLY A 349 -18.43 -6.82 2.17
C GLY A 349 -17.08 -6.52 2.85
N SER A 350 -16.75 -7.17 3.97
CA SER A 350 -15.45 -6.99 4.64
C SER A 350 -14.26 -7.64 3.91
N ARG A 351 -14.51 -8.43 2.85
CA ARG A 351 -13.51 -9.32 2.24
C ARG A 351 -12.56 -8.61 1.28
N PHE A 352 -12.94 -7.44 0.76
CA PHE A 352 -12.05 -6.61 -0.08
C PHE A 352 -11.00 -5.83 0.70
N ALA A 353 -11.06 -5.78 2.03
CA ALA A 353 -10.17 -4.98 2.86
C ALA A 353 -8.69 -5.33 2.65
N LEU A 354 -8.34 -6.62 2.54
CA LEU A 354 -6.97 -7.06 2.27
C LEU A 354 -6.50 -6.62 0.89
N ALA A 355 -7.33 -6.79 -0.15
CA ALA A 355 -6.99 -6.38 -1.51
C ALA A 355 -6.81 -4.85 -1.63
N ARG A 356 -7.70 -4.07 -0.99
CA ARG A 356 -7.59 -2.60 -0.95
C ARG A 356 -6.34 -2.16 -0.19
N HIS A 357 -6.07 -2.76 0.96
CA HIS A 357 -4.84 -2.47 1.71
C HIS A 357 -3.61 -2.81 0.88
N ALA A 358 -3.57 -3.97 0.24
CA ALA A 358 -2.49 -4.37 -0.66
C ALA A 358 -2.28 -3.31 -1.76
N LEU A 359 -3.35 -2.89 -2.44
CA LEU A 359 -3.30 -1.85 -3.48
C LEU A 359 -2.68 -0.55 -2.98
N LEU A 360 -3.04 -0.09 -1.77
CA LEU A 360 -2.48 1.14 -1.17
C LEU A 360 -0.95 1.07 -1.00
N HIS A 361 -0.39 -0.12 -0.77
CA HIS A 361 1.07 -0.32 -0.67
C HIS A 361 1.74 -0.50 -2.03
N VAL A 362 0.99 -0.76 -3.10
CA VAL A 362 1.52 -0.77 -4.47
C VAL A 362 1.69 0.65 -5.03
N LEU A 363 0.84 1.61 -4.61
CA LEU A 363 0.84 2.98 -5.14
C LEU A 363 2.23 3.66 -5.22
N PRO A 364 3.11 3.56 -4.21
CA PRO A 364 4.44 4.18 -4.28
C PRO A 364 5.31 3.66 -5.44
N LEU A 365 5.03 2.46 -5.97
CA LEU A 365 5.76 1.93 -7.13
C LEU A 365 5.47 2.70 -8.42
N PHE A 366 4.39 3.49 -8.45
CA PHE A 366 4.00 4.31 -9.59
C PHE A 366 4.36 5.78 -9.44
N SER A 367 5.15 6.17 -8.42
CA SER A 367 5.58 7.55 -8.26
C SER A 367 6.71 7.97 -9.21
N LYS A 368 7.34 6.99 -9.88
CA LYS A 368 8.49 7.17 -10.79
C LYS A 368 8.06 7.27 -12.27
N GLU A 369 9.01 7.26 -13.19
CA GLU A 369 8.83 7.47 -14.64
C GLU A 369 7.71 6.63 -15.27
N ALA A 370 7.54 5.37 -14.84
CA ALA A 370 6.54 4.46 -15.38
C ALA A 370 5.12 4.63 -14.82
N LYS A 371 4.74 5.85 -14.38
CA LYS A 371 3.44 6.24 -13.78
C LYS A 371 2.23 5.39 -14.24
N ALA A 372 1.28 5.12 -13.36
CA ALA A 372 0.13 4.27 -13.68
C ALA A 372 -0.77 4.83 -14.79
N ASN A 373 -1.44 3.93 -15.50
CA ASN A 373 -2.45 4.26 -16.52
C ASN A 373 -3.79 3.57 -16.18
N ILE A 374 -4.51 3.09 -17.19
CA ILE A 374 -5.85 2.50 -17.07
C ILE A 374 -5.87 1.26 -16.16
N GLU A 375 -4.78 0.50 -16.06
CA GLU A 375 -4.73 -0.74 -15.27
C GLU A 375 -5.01 -0.53 -13.77
N VAL A 376 -4.43 0.49 -13.15
CA VAL A 376 -4.64 0.78 -11.72
C VAL A 376 -6.06 1.31 -11.51
N ILE A 377 -6.60 2.09 -12.45
CA ILE A 377 -7.98 2.57 -12.41
C ILE A 377 -8.95 1.39 -12.46
N LEU A 378 -8.72 0.43 -13.36
CA LEU A 378 -9.55 -0.77 -13.47
C LEU A 378 -9.48 -1.63 -12.19
N ILE A 379 -8.30 -1.82 -11.60
CA ILE A 379 -8.21 -2.54 -10.32
C ILE A 379 -8.94 -1.76 -9.22
N ALA A 380 -8.74 -0.45 -9.12
CA ALA A 380 -9.43 0.38 -8.14
C ALA A 380 -10.96 0.30 -8.31
N GLN A 381 -11.48 0.43 -9.52
CA GLN A 381 -12.91 0.28 -9.79
C GLN A 381 -13.42 -1.11 -9.39
N ALA A 382 -12.67 -2.16 -9.70
CA ALA A 382 -13.02 -3.53 -9.34
C ALA A 382 -13.04 -3.77 -7.81
N LEU A 383 -12.23 -3.05 -7.03
CA LEU A 383 -12.14 -3.21 -5.58
C LEU A 383 -13.05 -2.25 -4.79
N TYR A 384 -13.30 -1.04 -5.29
CA TYR A 384 -14.05 0.02 -4.57
C TYR A 384 -15.49 0.17 -5.05
N ILE A 385 -15.77 -0.12 -6.32
CA ILE A 385 -17.10 -0.01 -6.97
C ILE A 385 -17.52 -1.37 -7.55
N SER A 386 -16.93 -2.45 -7.03
CA SER A 386 -16.93 -3.79 -7.62
C SER A 386 -18.28 -4.16 -8.26
N PRO A 387 -18.33 -4.46 -9.57
CA PRO A 387 -19.56 -4.88 -10.25
C PRO A 387 -20.27 -6.04 -9.56
N VAL A 388 -19.47 -6.98 -9.07
CA VAL A 388 -19.89 -8.26 -8.50
C VAL A 388 -20.25 -8.20 -7.02
N ALA A 389 -19.84 -7.15 -6.29
CA ALA A 389 -20.17 -7.00 -4.88
C ALA A 389 -21.54 -6.34 -4.68
N SER A 390 -22.25 -6.72 -3.61
CA SER A 390 -23.53 -6.09 -3.23
C SER A 390 -23.35 -4.70 -2.60
N LEU A 391 -22.18 -4.44 -2.01
CA LEU A 391 -21.83 -3.17 -1.37
C LEU A 391 -20.70 -2.48 -2.15
N LYS A 392 -20.67 -1.14 -2.10
CA LYS A 392 -19.50 -0.34 -2.50
C LYS A 392 -18.66 0.03 -1.28
N ALA A 393 -17.38 0.33 -1.48
CA ALA A 393 -16.51 0.83 -0.42
C ALA A 393 -17.11 2.09 0.23
N ASN A 394 -16.85 2.31 1.51
CA ASN A 394 -17.22 3.57 2.18
C ASN A 394 -16.33 4.74 1.74
N SER A 395 -16.74 5.96 2.11
CA SER A 395 -16.05 7.22 1.80
C SER A 395 -14.60 7.23 2.28
N ILE A 396 -14.33 6.69 3.48
CA ILE A 396 -12.98 6.62 4.07
C ILE A 396 -12.04 5.78 3.21
N HIS A 397 -12.47 4.59 2.80
CA HIS A 397 -11.66 3.70 1.97
C HIS A 397 -11.29 4.36 0.63
N LEU A 398 -12.28 4.93 -0.06
CA LEU A 398 -12.03 5.60 -1.33
C LEU A 398 -11.18 6.87 -1.15
N GLY A 399 -11.47 7.68 -0.13
CA GLY A 399 -10.72 8.89 0.19
C GLY A 399 -9.24 8.59 0.42
N THR A 400 -8.95 7.53 1.20
CA THR A 400 -7.58 7.07 1.46
C THR A 400 -6.86 6.66 0.17
N PHE A 401 -7.54 5.97 -0.73
CA PHE A 401 -6.97 5.61 -2.02
C PHE A 401 -6.63 6.83 -2.87
N LEU A 402 -7.60 7.74 -3.02
CA LEU A 402 -7.43 8.95 -3.82
C LEU A 402 -6.31 9.83 -3.27
N ALA A 403 -6.29 10.08 -1.95
CA ALA A 403 -5.29 10.91 -1.30
C ALA A 403 -3.87 10.33 -1.43
N ARG A 404 -3.71 9.01 -1.32
CA ARG A 404 -2.40 8.37 -1.51
C ARG A 404 -1.98 8.32 -2.97
N ALA A 405 -2.91 8.05 -3.88
CA ALA A 405 -2.61 8.04 -5.30
C ALA A 405 -2.19 9.44 -5.76
N GLU A 406 -2.84 10.50 -5.25
CA GLU A 406 -2.46 11.89 -5.44
C GLU A 406 -1.08 12.21 -4.84
N ARG A 407 -0.83 11.82 -3.58
CA ARG A 407 0.46 12.05 -2.91
C ARG A 407 1.65 11.42 -3.63
N TYR A 408 1.45 10.25 -4.22
CA TYR A 408 2.47 9.57 -5.02
C TYR A 408 2.42 9.93 -6.50
N GLU A 409 1.57 10.87 -6.90
CA GLU A 409 1.38 11.29 -8.30
C GLU A 409 1.22 10.10 -9.25
N VAL A 410 0.36 9.15 -8.88
CA VAL A 410 0.27 7.84 -9.54
C VAL A 410 -0.16 7.97 -11.00
N PHE A 411 -1.03 8.93 -11.34
CA PHE A 411 -1.51 9.16 -12.70
C PHE A 411 -0.86 10.40 -13.33
N HIS A 412 -0.48 10.28 -14.61
CA HIS A 412 0.10 11.39 -15.38
C HIS A 412 -0.84 12.60 -15.48
N HIS A 413 -0.23 13.78 -15.36
CA HIS A 413 -0.86 15.07 -15.66
C HIS A 413 -0.84 15.28 -17.18
N SER A 414 -1.92 14.95 -17.89
CA SER A 414 -2.07 15.38 -19.27
C SER A 414 -2.43 16.87 -19.29
N LEU A 415 -1.53 17.71 -19.84
CA LEU A 415 -1.73 19.09 -20.31
C LEU A 415 -2.94 19.82 -19.67
N GLY A 416 -2.73 20.43 -18.49
CA GLY A 416 -3.65 21.41 -17.90
C GLY A 416 -4.84 20.88 -17.08
N HIS A 417 -5.23 19.61 -17.22
CA HIS A 417 -6.32 19.02 -16.43
C HIS A 417 -5.78 18.06 -15.37
N TRP A 418 -5.48 18.63 -14.19
CA TRP A 418 -4.79 17.98 -13.07
C TRP A 418 -5.45 16.71 -12.51
N THR A 419 -6.69 16.38 -12.89
CA THR A 419 -7.53 15.51 -12.06
C THR A 419 -8.38 14.46 -12.77
N ALA A 420 -8.39 14.37 -14.10
CA ALA A 420 -9.39 13.57 -14.83
C ALA A 420 -9.51 12.09 -14.37
N PRO A 421 -8.42 11.32 -14.11
CA PRO A 421 -8.54 9.95 -13.64
C PRO A 421 -9.07 9.82 -12.20
N TYR A 422 -8.63 10.71 -11.32
CA TYR A 422 -9.01 10.72 -9.91
C TYR A 422 -10.48 11.12 -9.75
N THR A 423 -10.88 12.18 -10.45
CA THR A 423 -12.25 12.71 -10.41
C THR A 423 -13.23 11.78 -11.10
N GLU A 424 -12.83 11.13 -12.20
CA GLU A 424 -13.68 10.12 -12.83
C GLU A 424 -13.95 8.91 -11.92
N LEU A 425 -12.93 8.42 -11.19
CA LEU A 425 -13.14 7.34 -10.23
C LEU A 425 -14.11 7.75 -9.11
N LEU A 426 -13.92 8.94 -8.55
CA LEU A 426 -14.79 9.48 -7.50
C LEU A 426 -16.22 9.70 -8.00
N ARG A 427 -16.38 10.29 -9.18
CA ARG A 427 -17.67 10.49 -9.86
C ARG A 427 -18.40 9.16 -10.06
N ARG A 428 -17.73 8.13 -10.57
CA ARG A 428 -18.33 6.78 -10.71
C ARG A 428 -18.75 6.20 -9.36
N TRP A 429 -17.94 6.37 -8.32
CA TRP A 429 -18.31 5.86 -6.99
C TRP A 429 -19.53 6.60 -6.42
N MET A 430 -19.59 7.93 -6.56
CA MET A 430 -20.72 8.75 -6.13
C MET A 430 -22.01 8.33 -6.84
N CYS A 431 -21.97 8.27 -8.18
CA CYS A 431 -23.10 7.91 -9.02
C CYS A 431 -23.51 6.41 -8.91
N THR A 432 -22.74 5.56 -8.20
CA THR A 432 -23.10 4.14 -8.00
C THR A 432 -24.14 3.97 -6.89
N ARG A 433 -25.33 3.45 -7.25
CA ARG A 433 -26.49 3.22 -6.37
C ARG A 433 -26.38 2.02 -5.41
N LYS A 434 -25.17 1.59 -5.05
CA LYS A 434 -24.94 0.52 -4.07
C LYS A 434 -24.84 1.10 -2.66
N LYS A 435 -25.32 0.36 -1.66
CA LYS A 435 -25.10 0.72 -0.25
C LYS A 435 -23.60 0.70 0.06
N CYS A 436 -23.17 1.61 0.92
CA CYS A 436 -21.79 1.64 1.40
C CYS A 436 -21.58 0.53 2.45
N GLU A 437 -20.37 -0.02 2.47
CA GLU A 437 -19.87 -0.82 3.59
C GLU A 437 -19.90 -0.02 4.90
N PRO A 438 -20.02 -0.70 6.06
CA PRO A 438 -20.00 -0.02 7.35
C PRO A 438 -18.68 0.74 7.55
N LEU A 439 -18.73 1.83 8.31
CA LEU A 439 -17.54 2.58 8.70
C LEU A 439 -16.69 1.74 9.66
N LEU A 440 -15.38 1.76 9.46
CA LEU A 440 -14.42 1.11 10.36
C LEU A 440 -13.92 2.11 11.39
N GLU A 441 -13.90 1.69 12.65
CA GLU A 441 -13.29 2.47 13.72
C GLU A 441 -11.77 2.53 13.55
N VAL A 442 -11.21 3.74 13.61
CA VAL A 442 -9.76 3.92 13.65
C VAL A 442 -9.24 3.45 15.00
N ARG A 443 -8.34 2.48 14.97
CA ARG A 443 -7.66 1.98 16.18
C ARG A 443 -6.31 2.66 16.35
N GLY A 444 -6.29 3.72 17.18
CA GLY A 444 -5.09 4.37 17.69
C GLY A 444 -4.89 5.83 17.25
N VAL A 445 -4.40 6.66 18.17
CA VAL A 445 -4.27 8.13 18.04
C VAL A 445 -3.41 8.54 16.84
N HIS A 446 -2.24 7.94 16.64
CA HIS A 446 -1.38 8.24 15.48
C HIS A 446 -2.09 7.99 14.13
N LYS A 447 -2.91 6.94 14.02
CA LYS A 447 -3.68 6.68 12.80
C LYS A 447 -4.78 7.70 12.59
N ALA A 448 -5.35 8.24 13.67
CA ALA A 448 -6.37 9.29 13.58
C ALA A 448 -5.78 10.60 13.04
N TYR A 449 -4.56 10.97 13.46
CA TYR A 449 -3.84 12.08 12.84
C TYR A 449 -3.55 11.84 11.37
N ALA A 450 -3.05 10.64 11.03
CA ALA A 450 -2.76 10.27 9.64
C ALA A 450 -4.01 10.30 8.73
N ALA A 451 -5.20 10.07 9.29
CA ALA A 451 -6.43 10.04 8.53
C ALA A 451 -6.80 11.41 7.94
N PHE A 452 -6.44 12.52 8.60
CA PHE A 452 -6.58 13.86 8.01
C PHE A 452 -5.72 14.07 6.77
N ARG A 453 -4.55 13.41 6.70
CA ARG A 453 -3.66 13.44 5.52
C ARG A 453 -4.15 12.53 4.39
N ASP A 454 -5.08 11.64 4.70
CA ASP A 454 -5.68 10.70 3.76
C ASP A 454 -7.03 11.25 3.20
N ILE A 455 -7.23 12.58 3.26
CA ILE A 455 -8.33 13.31 2.62
C ILE A 455 -7.86 13.83 1.24
N PRO A 456 -8.52 13.48 0.12
CA PRO A 456 -8.04 13.82 -1.21
C PRO A 456 -8.30 15.28 -1.60
N LEU A 457 -7.29 15.99 -2.10
CA LEU A 457 -7.45 17.35 -2.65
C LEU A 457 -8.11 17.28 -4.03
N CYS A 458 -7.88 16.20 -4.78
CA CYS A 458 -8.49 15.99 -6.10
C CYS A 458 -10.03 16.01 -6.07
N ALA A 459 -10.67 15.70 -4.93
CA ALA A 459 -12.12 15.73 -4.77
C ALA A 459 -12.71 17.14 -4.94
N LEU A 460 -11.96 18.18 -4.56
CA LEU A 460 -12.37 19.58 -4.71
C LEU A 460 -12.43 20.06 -6.17
N HIS A 461 -12.07 19.21 -7.14
CA HIS A 461 -12.18 19.53 -8.55
C HIS A 461 -13.50 19.02 -9.18
N LEU A 462 -14.33 18.28 -8.44
CA LEU A 462 -15.68 17.84 -8.86
C LEU A 462 -16.78 18.84 -8.43
N CYS A 463 -16.46 20.13 -8.38
CA CYS A 463 -17.40 21.16 -7.95
C CYS A 463 -18.36 21.54 -9.08
N GLY A 464 -19.68 21.48 -8.82
CA GLY A 464 -20.71 21.97 -9.74
C GLY A 464 -21.22 20.98 -10.80
N GLU A 465 -20.65 19.78 -10.93
CA GLU A 465 -21.18 18.73 -11.79
C GLU A 465 -22.26 17.92 -11.06
N LYS A 466 -23.52 18.04 -11.50
CA LYS A 466 -24.66 17.30 -10.93
C LYS A 466 -24.53 15.79 -11.20
N CYS A 467 -23.86 15.04 -10.33
CA CYS A 467 -23.92 13.56 -10.35
C CYS A 467 -25.23 13.05 -9.74
N ASP A 468 -25.80 13.78 -8.78
CA ASP A 468 -27.18 13.72 -8.24
C ASP A 468 -27.33 14.88 -7.24
N SER A 469 -28.55 15.26 -6.85
CA SER A 469 -28.86 16.48 -6.08
C SER A 469 -28.26 16.62 -4.67
N VAL A 470 -27.41 15.68 -4.21
CA VAL A 470 -26.92 15.61 -2.81
C VAL A 470 -25.42 15.25 -2.65
N SER A 471 -24.63 15.03 -3.71
CA SER A 471 -23.22 14.61 -3.55
C SER A 471 -22.26 15.26 -4.54
N ASP A 472 -21.73 16.43 -4.19
CA ASP A 472 -20.60 17.04 -4.87
C ASP A 472 -19.26 16.70 -4.18
N GLY A 473 -18.16 17.05 -4.83
CA GLY A 473 -16.82 16.83 -4.26
C GLY A 473 -16.58 17.52 -2.91
N LYS A 474 -17.25 18.66 -2.67
CA LYS A 474 -17.13 19.43 -1.41
C LYS A 474 -17.78 18.71 -0.26
N ALA A 475 -19.00 18.20 -0.45
CA ALA A 475 -19.74 17.41 0.52
C ALA A 475 -18.95 16.14 0.91
N PHE A 476 -18.28 15.51 -0.05
CA PHE A 476 -17.42 14.36 0.22
C PHE A 476 -16.24 14.71 1.13
N VAL A 477 -15.53 15.81 0.86
CA VAL A 477 -14.42 16.26 1.73
C VAL A 477 -14.94 16.69 3.10
N HIS A 478 -16.06 17.40 3.14
CA HIS A 478 -16.71 17.82 4.38
C HIS A 478 -17.11 16.62 5.26
N GLU A 479 -17.72 15.58 4.68
CA GLU A 479 -18.04 14.32 5.36
C GLU A 479 -16.77 13.68 5.96
N LEU A 480 -15.70 13.58 5.18
CA LEU A 480 -14.44 13.00 5.66
C LEU A 480 -13.84 13.81 6.82
N LEU A 481 -13.81 15.14 6.73
CA LEU A 481 -13.31 15.99 7.82
C LEU A 481 -14.08 15.77 9.12
N LEU A 482 -15.41 15.73 9.07
CA LEU A 482 -16.24 15.48 10.24
C LEU A 482 -16.04 14.07 10.80
N LEU A 483 -15.99 13.05 9.95
CA LEU A 483 -15.74 11.67 10.38
C LEU A 483 -14.37 11.54 11.04
N MET A 484 -13.32 12.14 10.47
CA MET A 484 -11.98 12.13 11.06
C MET A 484 -11.93 12.88 12.38
N LEU A 485 -12.60 14.04 12.49
CA LEU A 485 -12.67 14.81 13.72
C LEU A 485 -13.40 14.05 14.85
N LEU A 486 -14.50 13.37 14.54
CA LEU A 486 -15.22 12.53 15.50
C LEU A 486 -14.38 11.32 15.95
N GLN A 487 -13.73 10.64 15.02
CA GLN A 487 -12.85 9.51 15.36
C GLN A 487 -11.61 9.95 16.13
N TRP A 488 -11.02 11.10 15.78
CA TRP A 488 -9.88 11.66 16.48
C TRP A 488 -10.23 12.11 17.91
N SER A 489 -11.35 12.82 18.08
CA SER A 489 -11.80 13.28 19.40
C SER A 489 -12.19 12.13 20.33
N SER A 490 -12.79 11.05 19.82
CA SER A 490 -13.12 9.87 20.63
C SER A 490 -11.89 9.08 21.11
N LEU A 491 -10.74 9.22 20.43
CA LEU A 491 -9.49 8.54 20.78
C LEU A 491 -8.57 9.38 21.68
N LEU A 492 -8.77 10.70 21.70
CA LEU A 492 -7.96 11.62 22.48
C LEU A 492 -8.59 11.86 23.84
N ASN A 493 -7.89 11.41 24.88
CA ASN A 493 -8.08 11.92 26.22
C ASN A 493 -6.99 12.98 26.47
N ALA A 494 -7.31 14.06 27.20
CA ALA A 494 -6.40 15.16 27.52
C ALA A 494 -5.05 14.68 28.08
N MET A 495 -5.03 13.53 28.76
CA MET A 495 -3.85 12.97 29.44
C MET A 495 -2.99 12.02 28.58
N VAL A 496 -3.40 11.65 27.37
CA VAL A 496 -2.68 10.66 26.54
C VAL A 496 -1.85 11.37 25.49
N THR A 497 -0.52 11.34 25.60
CA THR A 497 0.41 11.85 24.57
C THR A 497 1.34 10.75 24.08
N PHE A 498 1.99 10.96 22.93
CA PHE A 498 3.01 10.04 22.43
C PHE A 498 4.19 10.77 21.78
N HIS A 499 5.33 10.08 21.68
CA HIS A 499 6.52 10.61 21.05
C HIS A 499 6.28 10.87 19.56
N GLY A 500 6.58 12.09 19.09
CA GLY A 500 6.33 12.52 17.71
C GLY A 500 4.92 13.07 17.46
N GLU A 501 4.12 13.30 18.50
CA GLU A 501 2.78 13.88 18.34
C GLU A 501 2.81 15.29 17.70
N SER A 502 3.83 16.10 18.01
CA SER A 502 4.04 17.43 17.39
C SER A 502 4.24 17.34 15.86
N GLU A 503 4.96 16.31 15.41
CA GLU A 503 5.21 16.04 13.98
C GLU A 503 3.92 15.64 13.27
N GLU A 504 3.12 14.78 13.91
CA GLU A 504 1.84 14.32 13.39
C GLU A 504 0.83 15.46 13.28
N ILE A 505 0.77 16.33 14.30
CA ILE A 505 -0.05 17.55 14.27
C ILE A 505 0.40 18.44 13.11
N LEU A 506 1.68 18.78 13.03
CA LEU A 506 2.20 19.66 11.97
C LEU A 506 1.93 19.11 10.57
N ALA A 507 2.19 17.82 10.35
CA ALA A 507 1.95 17.18 9.06
C ALA A 507 0.47 17.20 8.66
N SER A 508 -0.45 16.96 9.62
CA SER A 508 -1.88 17.03 9.37
C SER A 508 -2.38 18.46 9.19
N THR A 509 -1.86 19.42 9.93
CA THR A 509 -2.15 20.86 9.78
C THR A 509 -1.77 21.37 8.40
N ARG A 510 -0.59 21.01 7.87
CA ARG A 510 -0.18 21.38 6.50
C ARG A 510 -1.21 20.93 5.46
N HIS A 511 -1.67 19.69 5.58
CA HIS A 511 -2.65 19.12 4.65
C HIS A 511 -4.03 19.80 4.76
N VAL A 512 -4.52 20.02 5.99
CA VAL A 512 -5.80 20.70 6.22
C VAL A 512 -5.74 22.16 5.76
N ALA A 513 -4.63 22.86 6.00
CA ALA A 513 -4.42 24.21 5.50
C ALA A 513 -4.39 24.28 3.96
N GLN A 514 -3.84 23.27 3.29
CA GLN A 514 -3.95 23.15 1.83
C GLN A 514 -5.41 23.00 1.40
N LEU A 515 -6.21 22.16 2.06
CA LEU A 515 -7.66 22.05 1.77
C LEU A 515 -8.36 23.41 1.89
N VAL A 516 -8.09 24.18 2.95
CA VAL A 516 -8.61 25.54 3.14
C VAL A 516 -8.19 26.45 1.99
N GLY A 517 -6.90 26.47 1.65
CA GLY A 517 -6.37 27.29 0.56
C GLY A 517 -6.99 26.95 -0.80
N TYR A 518 -7.23 25.67 -1.08
CA TYR A 518 -7.94 25.24 -2.28
C TYR A 518 -9.41 25.66 -2.24
N ALA A 519 -10.12 25.44 -1.13
CA ALA A 519 -11.53 25.81 -0.99
C ALA A 519 -11.74 27.33 -1.14
N LYS A 520 -10.89 28.17 -0.55
CA LYS A 520 -10.95 29.64 -0.68
C LYS A 520 -10.86 30.11 -2.14
N LYS A 521 -10.05 29.45 -2.98
CA LYS A 521 -9.98 29.75 -4.43
C LYS A 521 -11.32 29.53 -5.15
N PHE A 522 -12.13 28.58 -4.70
CA PHE A 522 -13.47 28.31 -5.26
C PHE A 522 -14.55 29.23 -4.67
N LEU A 523 -14.42 29.66 -3.42
CA LEU A 523 -15.31 30.65 -2.82
C LEU A 523 -15.26 31.98 -3.59
N HIS A 524 -14.06 32.43 -4.00
CA HIS A 524 -13.89 33.61 -4.84
C HIS A 524 -14.55 33.48 -6.24
N ARG A 525 -14.91 32.27 -6.67
CA ARG A 525 -15.64 32.00 -7.92
C ARG A 525 -17.15 31.97 -7.75
N GLY A 526 -17.67 32.25 -6.55
CA GLY A 526 -19.11 32.33 -6.26
C GLY A 526 -19.82 30.97 -6.19
N GLU A 527 -19.10 29.89 -5.90
CA GLU A 527 -19.69 28.56 -5.85
C GLU A 527 -20.33 28.26 -4.49
N ASN A 528 -21.64 27.97 -4.49
CA ASN A 528 -22.42 27.58 -3.32
C ASN A 528 -21.82 26.35 -2.58
N GLY A 529 -21.98 26.30 -1.26
CA GLY A 529 -21.58 25.16 -0.41
C GLY A 529 -20.10 25.10 0.01
N THR A 530 -19.28 26.02 -0.47
CA THR A 530 -17.84 26.09 -0.13
C THR A 530 -17.59 26.53 1.32
N GLU A 531 -18.51 27.32 1.89
CA GLU A 531 -18.42 27.86 3.25
C GLU A 531 -18.43 26.77 4.32
N LEU A 532 -19.31 25.77 4.19
CA LEU A 532 -19.41 24.65 5.15
C LEU A 532 -18.12 23.82 5.19
N LEU A 533 -17.50 23.60 4.02
CA LEU A 533 -16.21 22.92 3.92
C LEU A 533 -15.11 23.72 4.62
N ILE A 534 -15.03 25.03 4.36
CA ILE A 534 -14.05 25.92 5.00
C ILE A 534 -14.24 25.88 6.51
N TYR A 535 -15.47 26.05 7.00
CA TYR A 535 -15.79 25.99 8.41
C TYR A 535 -15.37 24.66 9.05
N ALA A 536 -15.68 23.52 8.42
CA ALA A 536 -15.26 22.21 8.94
C ALA A 536 -13.73 22.06 9.00
N ALA A 537 -13.01 22.55 7.99
CA ALA A 537 -11.55 22.52 7.98
C ALA A 537 -10.95 23.46 9.04
N GLU A 538 -11.52 24.66 9.21
CA GLU A 538 -11.13 25.59 10.27
C GLU A 538 -11.37 25.00 11.66
N MET A 539 -12.50 24.32 11.89
CA MET A 539 -12.77 23.60 13.14
C MET A 539 -11.74 22.52 13.45
N VAL A 540 -11.23 21.81 12.43
CA VAL A 540 -10.12 20.86 12.60
C VAL A 540 -8.84 21.59 13.01
N LEU A 541 -8.51 22.71 12.35
CA LEU A 541 -7.34 23.51 12.69
C LEU A 541 -7.42 24.08 14.12
N TYR A 542 -8.58 24.59 14.53
CA TYR A 542 -8.83 25.02 15.91
C TYR A 542 -8.66 23.87 16.91
N SER A 543 -9.13 22.67 16.57
CA SER A 543 -8.99 21.49 17.41
C SER A 543 -7.51 21.10 17.59
N PHE A 544 -6.69 21.25 16.54
CA PHE A 544 -5.24 21.07 16.64
C PHE A 544 -4.58 22.15 17.50
N SER A 545 -4.99 23.41 17.36
CA SER A 545 -4.47 24.51 18.21
C SER A 545 -4.77 24.26 19.69
N LEU A 546 -5.98 23.82 20.02
CA LEU A 546 -6.33 23.43 21.38
C LEU A 546 -5.45 22.28 21.89
N ARG A 547 -5.17 21.30 21.03
CA ARG A 547 -4.31 20.17 21.40
C ARG A 547 -2.86 20.59 21.62
N VAL A 548 -2.31 21.46 20.78
CA VAL A 548 -0.95 22.02 20.98
C VAL A 548 -0.88 22.80 22.29
N LYS A 549 -1.90 23.60 22.62
CA LYS A 549 -1.98 24.29 23.92
C LYS A 549 -1.98 23.33 25.10
N ILE A 550 -2.71 22.20 25.00
CA ILE A 550 -2.68 21.14 26.01
C ILE A 550 -1.26 20.55 26.11
N LEU A 551 -0.62 20.21 24.98
CA LEU A 551 0.73 19.66 24.96
C LEU A 551 1.75 20.59 25.65
N CYS A 552 1.69 21.89 25.39
CA CYS A 552 2.57 22.89 26.00
C CYS A 552 2.31 23.09 27.50
N SER A 553 1.10 22.80 28.00
CA SER A 553 0.71 23.00 29.41
C SER A 553 0.78 21.73 30.25
N MET A 554 1.05 20.57 29.64
CA MET A 554 1.13 19.29 30.36
C MET A 554 2.38 19.22 31.25
N LYS A 555 2.14 19.17 32.57
CA LYS A 555 3.19 18.99 33.57
C LYS A 555 3.92 17.66 33.37
N GLY A 556 5.25 17.69 33.32
CA GLY A 556 6.11 16.50 33.20
C GLY A 556 6.48 16.08 31.78
N ILE A 557 6.01 16.80 30.75
CA ILE A 557 6.47 16.61 29.37
C ILE A 557 7.52 17.68 29.06
N HIS A 558 8.76 17.27 28.86
CA HIS A 558 9.80 18.15 28.31
C HIS A 558 9.75 18.12 26.79
N LEU A 559 9.23 19.20 26.19
CA LEU A 559 9.29 19.41 24.75
C LEU A 559 10.73 19.65 24.32
N GLY A 560 11.26 18.78 23.45
CA GLY A 560 12.58 18.94 22.86
C GLY A 560 12.63 20.08 21.85
N GLU A 561 13.83 20.43 21.37
CA GLU A 561 14.01 21.48 20.35
C GLU A 561 13.22 21.20 19.08
N LYS A 562 13.18 19.92 18.64
CA LYS A 562 12.40 19.49 17.48
C LYS A 562 10.90 19.73 17.66
N ASP A 563 10.35 19.45 18.84
CA ASP A 563 8.94 19.69 19.13
C ASP A 563 8.61 21.19 19.10
N ARG A 564 9.50 22.03 19.65
CA ARG A 564 9.34 23.49 19.62
C ARG A 564 9.40 24.04 18.19
N ALA A 565 10.33 23.55 17.37
CA ALA A 565 10.43 23.91 15.96
C ALA A 565 9.16 23.50 15.19
N ASN A 566 8.63 22.31 15.45
CA ASN A 566 7.37 21.86 14.84
C ASN A 566 6.18 22.73 15.25
N ILE A 567 6.11 23.12 16.53
CA ILE A 567 5.05 23.99 17.07
C ILE A 567 5.13 25.39 16.45
N ALA A 568 6.32 25.97 16.33
CA ALA A 568 6.49 27.28 15.68
C ALA A 568 6.04 27.27 14.21
N GLN A 569 6.41 26.23 13.45
CA GLN A 569 5.92 26.08 12.07
C GLN A 569 4.41 25.84 12.00
N PHE A 570 3.85 25.12 12.99
CA PHE A 570 2.40 24.95 13.10
C PHE A 570 1.70 26.31 13.28
N GLU A 571 2.18 27.15 14.18
CA GLU A 571 1.63 28.49 14.43
C GLU A 571 1.68 29.38 13.17
N GLU A 572 2.79 29.34 12.43
CA GLU A 572 2.93 30.09 11.18
C GLU A 572 1.86 29.67 10.14
N ILE A 573 1.58 28.37 10.02
CA ILE A 573 0.56 27.85 9.10
C ILE A 573 -0.83 28.27 9.56
N ILE A 574 -1.11 28.21 10.86
CA ILE A 574 -2.42 28.59 11.42
C ILE A 574 -2.71 30.07 11.19
N LEU A 575 -1.73 30.95 11.42
CA LEU A 575 -1.86 32.39 11.17
C LEU A 575 -2.14 32.72 9.70
N LYS A 576 -1.64 31.90 8.76
CA LYS A 576 -1.91 32.05 7.32
C LYS A 576 -3.24 31.45 6.89
N ALA A 577 -3.67 30.36 7.54
CA ALA A 577 -4.84 29.58 7.12
C ALA A 577 -6.15 30.11 7.68
N LEU A 578 -6.17 30.53 8.95
CA LEU A 578 -7.33 31.11 9.62
C LEU A 578 -7.42 32.62 9.32
N PRO A 579 -8.62 33.21 9.22
CA PRO A 579 -8.76 34.65 9.11
C PRO A 579 -8.17 35.34 10.35
N CYS A 580 -7.27 36.30 10.15
CA CYS A 580 -7.02 37.34 11.15
C CYS A 580 -8.24 38.26 11.13
N ASP A 581 -9.01 38.31 12.22
CA ASP A 581 -10.02 39.35 12.41
C ASP A 581 -9.33 40.73 12.46
N ALA A 582 -9.18 41.33 11.29
CA ALA A 582 -8.82 42.71 11.06
C ALA A 582 -9.87 43.29 10.12
N ASP A 583 -11.10 43.43 10.65
CA ASP A 583 -12.03 44.54 10.40
C ASP A 583 -13.50 44.10 10.56
N GLY A 584 -14.11 44.54 11.68
CA GLY A 584 -15.54 44.87 11.78
C GLY A 584 -16.56 43.73 11.84
N ILE A 585 -16.88 43.24 13.04
CA ILE A 585 -18.18 43.33 13.74
C ILE A 585 -17.93 42.84 15.17
N LEU A 586 -17.39 43.74 15.99
CA LEU A 586 -17.35 43.61 17.45
C LEU A 586 -18.54 44.38 18.02
N SER A 587 -19.70 43.74 18.03
CA SER A 587 -20.85 44.25 18.80
C SER A 587 -21.86 43.15 19.12
N ASP A 588 -21.40 41.98 19.57
CA ASP A 588 -22.11 41.23 20.60
C ASP A 588 -21.18 40.24 21.34
N PRO A 589 -20.76 40.51 22.58
CA PRO A 589 -19.93 39.60 23.38
C PRO A 589 -20.63 38.28 23.76
N ALA A 590 -21.92 38.12 23.46
CA ALA A 590 -22.68 36.93 23.81
C ALA A 590 -22.70 35.83 22.72
N ALA A 591 -22.24 36.11 21.49
CA ALA A 591 -22.39 35.18 20.36
C ALA A 591 -21.19 34.25 20.10
N HIS A 592 -19.99 34.56 20.60
CA HIS A 592 -18.78 33.77 20.33
C HIS A 592 -17.83 33.70 21.56
N PRO A 593 -17.75 32.58 22.30
CA PRO A 593 -16.97 32.52 23.53
C PRO A 593 -15.45 32.28 23.35
N HIS A 594 -14.86 32.49 22.17
CA HIS A 594 -13.52 31.93 21.85
C HIS A 594 -12.49 32.88 21.24
N SER A 595 -12.55 34.19 21.51
CA SER A 595 -11.53 35.17 21.06
C SER A 595 -10.26 35.28 21.94
N TYR A 596 -10.00 34.33 22.84
CA TYR A 596 -8.89 34.44 23.83
C TYR A 596 -7.70 33.47 23.63
N LEU A 597 -7.52 32.86 22.46
CA LEU A 597 -6.47 31.83 22.28
C LEU A 597 -5.11 32.30 21.74
N LEU A 598 -4.90 33.61 21.55
CA LEU A 598 -3.59 34.19 21.18
C LEU A 598 -3.13 35.33 22.12
N LYS A 599 -3.42 35.22 23.42
CA LYS A 599 -2.71 35.96 24.47
C LYS A 599 -2.27 35.02 25.59
#